data_AF-A0A3A1YER8-F1
#
_entry.id   AF-A0A3A1YER8-F1
#
_cell.length_a   1.000
_cell.length_b   1.000
_cell.length_c   1.000
_cell.angle_alpha   90.00
_cell.angle_beta   90.00
_cell.angle_gamma   90.00
#
_symmetry.space_group_name_H-M   'P 1'
#
loop_
_entity.id
_entity.type
_entity.pdbx_description
1 polymer ?
#
loop_
_entity_poly.entity_id
_entity_poly.type
_entity_poly.pdbx_seq_one_letter_code
_entity_poly.pdbx_strand_id
1 'polypeptide(L)' 'MFKKIFGMFSNDIAIDLGTANTLIYVRDKGIVLDEPSVVAVRR' A
#
# COMPACT_ATOMS: atom_id res chain seq x y z
N MET A 1 -1.87 -16.13 -22.08
CA MET A 1 -0.89 -15.14 -22.58
C MET A 1 -1.29 -13.69 -22.24
N PHE A 2 -2.52 -13.26 -22.52
CA PHE A 2 -2.99 -11.89 -22.26
C PHE A 2 -3.05 -11.45 -20.77
N LYS A 3 -3.38 -12.36 -19.83
CA LYS A 3 -3.47 -12.03 -18.39
C LYS A 3 -2.16 -11.48 -17.78
N LYS A 4 -0.99 -11.87 -18.32
CA LYS A 4 0.31 -11.41 -17.81
C LYS A 4 0.59 -9.92 -18.12
N ILE A 5 0.09 -9.42 -19.26
CA ILE A 5 0.29 -8.02 -19.66
C ILE A 5 -0.62 -7.11 -18.82
N PHE A 6 -1.89 -7.51 -18.61
CA PHE A 6 -2.80 -6.76 -17.74
C PHE A 6 -2.41 -6.81 -16.26
N GLY A 7 -1.85 -7.92 -15.78
CA GLY A 7 -1.36 -8.04 -14.40
C GLY A 7 -0.18 -7.12 -14.07
N MET A 8 0.62 -6.73 -15.08
CA MET A 8 1.75 -5.81 -14.92
C MET A 8 1.31 -4.35 -14.66
N PHE A 9 0.05 -4.02 -14.98
CA PHE A 9 -0.59 -2.72 -14.68
C PHE A 9 -1.58 -2.82 -13.51
N SER A 10 -1.65 -3.96 -12.83
CA SER A 10 -2.52 -4.15 -11.67
C SER A 10 -1.96 -3.36 -10.50
N ASN A 11 -2.75 -2.45 -9.92
CA ASN A 11 -2.43 -1.76 -8.67
C ASN A 11 -2.71 -2.69 -7.48
N ASP A 12 -2.16 -3.90 -7.52
CA ASP A 12 -2.36 -4.87 -6.44
C ASP A 12 -1.63 -4.37 -5.20
N ILE A 13 -2.43 -3.92 -4.24
CA ILE A 13 -1.99 -3.28 -3.00
C ILE A 13 -2.40 -4.17 -1.82
N ALA A 14 -1.49 -4.29 -0.85
CA ALA A 14 -1.82 -4.72 0.50
C ALA A 14 -1.57 -3.55 1.47
N ILE A 15 -2.49 -3.35 2.41
CA ILE A 15 -2.40 -2.30 3.44
C ILE A 15 -2.38 -2.97 4.80
N ASP A 16 -1.35 -2.67 5.59
CA ASP A 16 -1.30 -3.01 7.01
C ASP A 16 -1.68 -1.78 7.83
N LEU A 17 -2.75 -1.90 8.61
CA LEU A 17 -3.30 -0.84 9.45
C LEU A 17 -2.94 -1.10 10.91
N GLY A 18 -1.67 -0.91 11.24
CA GLY A 18 -1.17 -1.01 12.59
C GLY A 18 -1.60 0.18 13.46
N THR A 19 -1.61 -0.03 14.78
CA THR A 19 -1.90 1.04 15.76
C THR A 19 -0.87 2.16 15.74
N ALA A 20 0.40 1.87 15.46
CA ALA A 20 1.48 2.84 15.42
C ALA A 20 1.86 3.28 13.99
N ASN A 21 1.85 2.36 13.04
CA ASN A 21 2.28 2.58 11.67
C ASN A 21 1.25 2.02 10.67
N THR A 22 1.12 2.70 9.54
CA THR A 22 0.41 2.21 8.36
C THR A 22 1.45 1.90 7.29
N LEU A 23 1.39 0.69 6.74
CA LEU A 23 2.28 0.28 5.67
C LEU A 23 1.48 -0.04 4.41
N ILE A 24 2.05 0.30 3.25
CA ILE A 24 1.50 -0.06 1.94
C ILE A 24 2.54 -0.87 1.18
N TYR A 25 2.15 -2.07 0.76
CA TYR A 25 2.92 -2.90 -0.15
C TYR A 25 2.26 -2.91 -1.53
N VAL A 26 3.06 -2.71 -2.58
CA VAL A 26 2.63 -2.90 -3.97
C VAL A 26 3.36 -4.10 -4.54
N ARG A 27 2.60 -5.01 -5.17
CA ARG A 27 3.19 -6.17 -5.85
C ARG A 27 4.28 -5.72 -6.83
N ASP A 28 5.42 -6.40 -6.79
CA ASP A 28 6.61 -6.14 -7.60
C ASP A 28 7.31 -4.78 -7.36
N LYS A 29 6.85 -3.98 -6.38
CA LYS A 29 7.53 -2.74 -5.94
C LYS A 29 8.02 -2.79 -4.48
N GLY A 30 7.46 -3.68 -3.66
CA GLY A 30 7.80 -3.75 -2.24
C GLY A 30 6.96 -2.81 -1.37
N ILE A 31 7.47 -2.46 -0.19
CA ILE A 31 6.87 -1.47 0.71
C ILE A 31 7.10 -0.09 0.09
N VAL A 32 6.01 0.62 -0.22
CA VAL A 32 6.05 1.94 -0.85
C VAL A 32 5.62 3.07 0.11
N LEU A 33 5.07 2.72 1.27
CA LEU A 33 4.73 3.65 2.35
C LEU A 33 4.94 2.94 3.70
N ASP A 34 5.54 3.65 4.65
CA ASP A 34 5.65 3.30 6.08
C ASP A 34 5.61 4.61 6.86
N GLU A 35 4.43 4.97 7.36
CA GLU A 35 4.17 6.25 8.02
C GLU A 35 3.42 6.02 9.34
N PRO A 36 3.53 6.92 10.34
CA PRO A 36 2.75 6.83 11.56
C PRO A 36 1.23 6.84 11.31
N SER A 37 0.50 5.97 12.01
CA SER A 37 -0.98 5.88 11.98
C SER A 37 -1.64 7.01 12.78
N VAL A 38 -1.40 8.27 12.40
CA VAL A 38 -1.82 9.47 13.14
C VAL A 38 -2.55 10.45 12.23
N VAL A 39 -3.55 11.14 12.79
CA VAL A 39 -4.19 12.29 12.15
C VAL A 39 -4.24 13.47 13.12
N ALA A 40 -3.87 14.66 12.65
CA ALA A 40 -4.01 15.89 13.43
C ALA A 40 -5.46 16.39 13.37
N VAL A 41 -6.08 16.62 14.53
CA VAL A 41 -7.46 17.11 14.62
C VAL A 41 -7.46 18.47 15.33
N ARG A 42 -8.01 19.49 14.68
CA ARG A 42 -8.26 20.79 15.30
C ARG A 42 -9.71 20.83 15.81
N ARG A 43 -9.88 21.25 17.06
CA ARG A 43 -11.19 21.53 17.67
C ARG A 43 -11.44 23.02 17.74
#